data_AF-A0A4W5JUA5-F1
#
_entry.id   AF-A0A4W5JUA5-F1
#
_cell.length_a   1.000
_cell.length_b   1.000
_cell.length_c   1.000
_cell.angle_alpha   90.00
_cell.angle_beta   90.00
_cell.angle_gamma   90.00
#
_symmetry.space_group_name_H-M   'P 1'
#
loop_
_entity.id
_entity.type
_entity.pdbx_description
1 polymer ?
#
loop_
_entity_poly.entity_id
_entity_poly.type
_entity_poly.pdbx_seq_one_letter_code
_entity_poly.pdbx_strand_id
1 'polypeptide(L)'
;MVHHYVQNYYGELIILLGKAIFCVPPENSTLLARYFYLRGFMNTLCSKRLDALSDFQNLYKTDMEIFPTNLVKALVDSLQKDERSQADQRPELKRLIFKVKTDNEMVLVQADDHVKKFQLPKTHMLQEDFVKRIQESGIVKDVATIHRLFEALTVGSCKSDLGLDSAMRSPSNILH
;
A
#
# COMPACT_ATOMS: atom_id res chain seq x y z
N MET A 1 7.53 -26.08 36.93
CA MET A 1 6.70 -25.14 37.72
C MET A 1 6.85 -23.69 37.27
N VAL A 2 8.05 -23.11 37.20
CA VAL A 2 8.25 -21.68 36.80
C VAL A 2 7.61 -21.31 35.46
N HIS A 3 7.73 -22.17 34.44
CA HIS A 3 7.12 -21.93 33.12
C HIS A 3 5.60 -21.74 33.16
N HIS A 4 4.90 -22.45 34.05
CA HIS A 4 3.44 -22.35 34.19
C HIS A 4 3.02 -20.99 34.78
N TYR A 5 3.74 -20.50 35.79
CA TYR A 5 3.46 -19.18 36.37
C TYR A 5 3.70 -18.04 35.38
N VAL A 6 4.76 -18.14 34.58
CA VAL A 6 5.08 -17.17 33.54
C VAL A 6 3.99 -17.15 32.46
N GLN A 7 3.54 -18.32 31.98
CA GLN A 7 2.47 -18.40 30.99
C GLN A 7 1.13 -17.88 31.55
N ASN A 8 0.81 -18.18 32.80
CA ASN A 8 -0.38 -17.65 33.45
C ASN A 8 -0.33 -16.11 33.58
N TYR A 9 0.83 -15.57 33.95
CA TYR A 9 1.03 -14.13 34.01
C TYR A 9 0.82 -13.45 32.65
N TYR A 10 1.34 -14.02 31.57
CA TYR A 10 1.11 -13.50 30.22
C TYR A 10 -0.37 -13.57 29.83
N GLY A 11 -1.05 -14.68 30.15
CA GLY A 11 -2.49 -14.84 29.95
C GLY A 11 -3.31 -13.75 30.63
N GLU A 12 -3.04 -13.50 31.91
CA GLU A 12 -3.70 -12.43 32.68
C GLU A 12 -3.42 -11.05 32.09
N LEU A 13 -2.17 -10.78 31.68
CA LEU A 13 -1.83 -9.49 31.09
C LEU A 13 -2.55 -9.26 29.76
N ILE A 14 -2.70 -10.30 28.92
CA ILE A 14 -3.47 -10.24 27.67
C ILE A 14 -4.92 -9.85 27.96
N ILE A 15 -5.54 -10.43 29.00
CA ILE A 15 -6.91 -10.12 29.41
C ILE A 15 -7.02 -8.66 29.88
N LEU A 16 -6.10 -8.21 30.74
CA LEU A 16 -6.09 -6.83 31.25
C LEU A 16 -5.89 -5.81 30.13
N LEU A 17 -4.97 -6.07 29.21
CA LEU A 17 -4.76 -5.23 28.02
C LEU A 17 -6.00 -5.20 27.13
N GLY A 18 -6.68 -6.33 26.96
CA GLY A 18 -7.94 -6.38 26.21
C GLY A 18 -9.04 -5.51 26.81
N LYS A 19 -9.18 -5.51 28.15
CA LYS A 19 -10.10 -4.62 28.85
C LYS A 19 -9.68 -3.16 28.70
N ALA A 20 -8.39 -2.86 28.86
CA ALA A 20 -7.87 -1.51 28.73
C ALA A 20 -8.12 -0.93 27.33
N ILE A 21 -7.88 -1.71 26.27
CA ILE A 21 -8.15 -1.33 24.87
C ILE A 21 -9.62 -0.94 24.68
N PHE A 22 -10.56 -1.72 25.23
CA PHE A 22 -11.98 -1.43 25.11
C PHE A 22 -12.40 -0.13 25.83
N CYS A 23 -11.69 0.23 26.90
CA CYS A 23 -11.97 1.44 27.68
C CYS A 23 -11.28 2.70 27.14
N VAL A 24 -10.36 2.59 26.17
CA VAL A 24 -9.65 3.75 25.62
C VAL A 24 -10.52 4.44 24.57
N PRO A 25 -10.79 5.76 24.69
CA PRO A 25 -11.47 6.51 23.66
C PRO A 25 -10.67 6.48 22.33
N PRO A 26 -11.32 6.32 21.17
CA PRO A 26 -10.64 6.24 19.87
C PRO A 26 -9.73 7.44 19.55
N GLU A 27 -10.01 8.60 20.15
CA GLU A 27 -9.25 9.84 20.00
C GLU A 27 -7.84 9.72 20.62
N ASN A 28 -7.64 8.79 21.55
CA ASN A 28 -6.34 8.54 22.19
C ASN A 28 -5.56 7.44 21.43
N SER A 29 -5.34 7.68 20.13
CA SER A 29 -4.70 6.74 19.21
C SER A 29 -3.30 6.33 19.67
N THR A 30 -2.51 7.25 20.22
CA THR A 30 -1.16 6.94 20.72
C THR A 30 -1.17 5.91 21.87
N LEU A 31 -2.09 6.03 22.81
CA LEU A 31 -2.21 5.05 23.91
C LEU A 31 -2.71 3.70 23.38
N LEU A 32 -3.68 3.75 22.47
CA LEU A 32 -4.25 2.57 21.84
C LEU A 32 -3.18 1.78 21.04
N ALA A 33 -2.31 2.48 20.30
CA ALA A 33 -1.17 1.89 19.60
C ALA A 33 -0.23 1.13 20.55
N ARG A 34 0.12 1.74 21.69
CA ARG A 34 0.97 1.08 22.70
C ARG A 34 0.32 -0.18 23.27
N TYR A 35 -1.00 -0.16 23.49
CA TYR A 35 -1.71 -1.36 23.95
C TYR A 35 -1.79 -2.46 22.88
N PHE A 36 -2.03 -2.12 21.61
CA PHE A 36 -1.96 -3.09 20.53
C PHE A 36 -0.56 -3.70 20.41
N TYR A 37 0.50 -2.88 20.50
CA TYR A 37 1.87 -3.38 20.51
C TYR A 37 2.10 -4.39 21.64
N LEU A 38 1.76 -4.02 22.88
CA LEU A 38 1.99 -4.87 24.06
C LEU A 38 1.17 -6.16 24.02
N ARG A 39 -0.11 -6.08 23.64
CA ARG A 39 -0.97 -7.27 23.56
C ARG A 39 -0.54 -8.20 22.43
N GLY A 40 -0.17 -7.64 21.27
CA GLY A 40 0.37 -8.40 20.15
C GLY A 40 1.69 -9.10 20.50
N PHE A 41 2.57 -8.41 21.23
CA PHE A 41 3.82 -9.00 21.73
C PHE A 41 3.56 -10.16 22.69
N MET A 42 2.69 -9.99 23.68
CA MET A 42 2.35 -11.07 24.62
C MET A 42 1.67 -12.26 23.92
N ASN A 43 0.76 -12.00 22.98
CA ASN A 43 0.16 -13.06 22.16
C ASN A 43 1.22 -13.83 21.35
N THR A 44 2.27 -13.16 20.88
CA THR A 44 3.41 -13.81 20.20
C THR A 44 4.16 -14.76 21.14
N LEU A 45 4.45 -14.33 22.38
CA LEU A 45 5.12 -15.17 23.38
C LEU A 45 4.28 -16.39 23.82
N CYS A 46 2.96 -16.29 23.74
CA CYS A 46 2.02 -17.37 24.03
C CYS A 46 1.65 -18.22 22.80
N SER A 47 2.37 -18.08 21.67
CA SER A 47 2.11 -18.79 20.41
C SER A 47 0.71 -18.54 19.80
N LYS A 48 0.00 -17.50 20.26
CA LYS A 48 -1.30 -17.07 19.73
C LYS A 48 -1.10 -16.19 18.49
N ARG A 49 -0.59 -16.79 17.43
CA ARG A 49 -0.07 -16.09 16.23
C ARG A 49 -1.14 -15.25 15.52
N LEU A 50 -2.37 -15.74 15.39
CA LEU A 50 -3.47 -15.00 14.76
C LEU A 50 -3.94 -13.80 15.57
N ASP A 51 -3.99 -13.94 16.89
CA ASP A 51 -4.35 -12.83 17.79
C ASP A 51 -3.28 -11.75 17.76
N ALA A 52 -1.99 -12.16 17.78
CA ALA A 52 -0.87 -11.26 17.62
C ALA A 52 -0.90 -10.50 16.29
N LEU A 53 -1.14 -11.19 15.17
CA LEU A 53 -1.27 -10.54 13.85
C LEU A 53 -2.46 -9.58 13.79
N SER A 54 -3.56 -9.88 14.48
CA SER A 54 -4.72 -8.98 14.57
C SER A 54 -4.38 -7.70 15.33
N ASP A 55 -3.64 -7.82 16.43
CA ASP A 55 -3.13 -6.67 17.19
C ASP A 55 -2.15 -5.83 16.35
N PHE A 56 -1.20 -6.46 15.66
CA PHE A 56 -0.28 -5.75 14.80
C PHE A 56 -0.97 -5.10 13.58
N GLN A 57 -2.03 -5.72 13.04
CA GLN A 57 -2.84 -5.10 11.99
C GLN A 57 -3.58 -3.86 12.50
N ASN A 58 -4.02 -3.84 13.75
CA ASN A 58 -4.60 -2.64 14.36
C ASN A 58 -3.54 -1.59 14.62
N LEU A 59 -2.39 -1.98 15.15
CA LEU A 59 -1.25 -1.07 15.33
C LEU A 59 -0.84 -0.41 14.01
N TYR A 60 -0.73 -1.18 12.92
CA TYR A 60 -0.39 -0.65 11.60
C TYR A 60 -1.33 0.47 11.14
N LYS A 61 -2.61 0.44 11.54
CA LYS A 61 -3.59 1.50 11.25
C LYS A 61 -3.49 2.69 12.19
N THR A 62 -2.93 2.51 13.37
CA THR A 62 -2.93 3.51 14.44
C THR A 62 -1.61 4.29 14.49
N ASP A 63 -0.48 3.59 14.45
CA ASP A 63 0.86 4.19 14.55
C ASP A 63 1.89 3.28 13.88
N MET A 64 2.40 3.71 12.73
CA MET A 64 3.41 2.97 11.97
C MET A 64 4.82 3.15 12.51
N GLU A 65 5.11 4.17 13.33
CA GLU A 65 6.46 4.46 13.81
C GLU A 65 6.95 3.37 14.77
N ILE A 66 6.05 2.83 15.59
CA ILE A 66 6.37 1.76 16.54
C ILE A 66 6.08 0.36 16.00
N PHE A 67 5.77 0.21 14.71
CA PHE A 67 5.40 -1.06 14.11
C PHE A 67 6.59 -2.05 14.09
N PRO A 68 6.49 -3.24 14.70
CA PRO A 68 7.63 -4.14 14.86
C PRO A 68 7.84 -5.02 13.60
N THR A 69 8.26 -4.42 12.49
CA THR A 69 8.36 -5.08 11.17
C THR A 69 9.04 -6.44 11.19
N ASN A 70 10.21 -6.55 11.83
CA ASN A 70 10.97 -7.82 11.85
C ASN A 70 10.26 -8.91 12.67
N LEU A 71 9.60 -8.53 13.76
CA LEU A 71 8.80 -9.46 14.56
C LEU A 71 7.60 -9.96 13.75
N VAL A 72 6.89 -9.06 13.05
CA VAL A 72 5.73 -9.43 12.23
C VAL A 72 6.16 -10.33 11.07
N LYS A 73 7.30 -10.07 10.43
CA LYS A 73 7.89 -10.96 9.41
C LYS A 73 8.10 -12.37 9.96
N ALA A 74 8.84 -12.49 11.07
CA ALA A 74 9.07 -13.78 11.71
C ALA A 74 7.77 -14.49 12.11
N LEU A 75 6.77 -13.73 12.57
CA LEU A 75 5.47 -14.25 12.95
C LEU A 75 4.70 -14.82 11.75
N VAL A 76 4.68 -14.08 10.62
CA VAL A 76 4.05 -14.52 9.37
C VAL A 76 4.72 -15.78 8.82
N ASP A 77 6.05 -15.86 8.91
CA ASP A 77 6.82 -17.02 8.46
C ASP A 77 6.60 -18.24 9.36
N SER A 78 6.26 -18.03 10.64
CA SER A 78 5.97 -19.09 11.61
C SER A 78 4.53 -19.64 11.56
N LEU A 79 3.65 -19.11 10.70
CA LEU A 79 2.26 -19.55 10.62
C LEU A 79 2.15 -21.03 10.19
N GLN A 80 1.30 -21.79 10.88
CA GLN A 80 0.96 -23.15 10.47
C GLN A 80 -0.06 -23.12 9.33
N LYS A 81 -0.20 -24.23 8.59
CA LYS A 81 -1.11 -24.32 7.43
C LYS A 81 -2.55 -23.95 7.79
N ASP A 82 -3.05 -24.41 8.93
CA ASP A 82 -4.43 -24.15 9.35
C ASP A 82 -4.62 -22.68 9.73
N GLU A 83 -3.69 -22.11 10.49
CA GLU A 83 -3.72 -20.69 10.83
C GLU A 83 -3.56 -19.79 9.60
N ARG A 84 -2.71 -20.19 8.65
CA ARG A 84 -2.56 -19.49 7.37
C ARG A 84 -3.88 -19.47 6.62
N SER A 85 -4.56 -20.60 6.55
CA SER A 85 -5.88 -20.72 5.91
C SER A 85 -6.92 -19.85 6.61
N GLN A 86 -6.91 -19.79 7.95
CA GLN A 86 -7.78 -18.91 8.73
C GLN A 86 -7.46 -17.42 8.51
N ALA A 87 -6.19 -17.06 8.45
CA ALA A 87 -5.76 -15.68 8.19
C ALA A 87 -6.16 -15.23 6.77
N ASP A 88 -6.10 -16.12 5.78
CA ASP A 88 -6.51 -15.83 4.41
C ASP A 88 -8.03 -15.62 4.27
N GLN A 89 -8.85 -16.09 5.23
CA GLN A 89 -10.28 -15.79 5.32
C GLN A 89 -10.56 -14.41 5.94
N ARG A 90 -9.57 -13.78 6.59
CA ARG A 90 -9.69 -12.45 7.21
C ARG A 90 -9.03 -11.40 6.30
N PRO A 91 -9.81 -10.55 5.60
CA PRO A 91 -9.26 -9.65 4.57
C PRO A 91 -8.12 -8.76 5.05
N GLU A 92 -8.22 -8.24 6.27
CA GLU A 92 -7.22 -7.40 6.90
C GLU A 92 -5.91 -8.13 7.20
N LEU A 93 -5.97 -9.40 7.64
CA LEU A 93 -4.78 -10.21 7.88
C LEU A 93 -4.15 -10.68 6.57
N LYS A 94 -4.97 -11.10 5.61
CA LYS A 94 -4.51 -11.46 4.26
C LYS A 94 -3.71 -10.33 3.62
N ARG A 95 -4.21 -9.09 3.72
CA ARG A 95 -3.51 -7.88 3.24
C ARG A 95 -2.20 -7.64 3.97
N LEU A 96 -2.20 -7.72 5.30
CA LEU A 96 -0.98 -7.55 6.10
C LEU A 96 0.09 -8.56 5.71
N ILE A 97 -0.30 -9.84 5.65
CA ILE A 97 0.58 -10.96 5.29
C ILE A 97 1.14 -10.79 3.89
N PHE A 98 0.31 -10.42 2.92
CA PHE A 98 0.76 -10.16 1.55
C PHE A 98 1.79 -9.03 1.54
N LYS A 99 1.49 -7.90 2.18
CA LYS A 99 2.38 -6.75 2.25
C LYS A 99 3.73 -7.09 2.87
N VAL A 100 3.72 -7.78 4.02
CA VAL A 100 4.93 -8.20 4.72
C VAL A 100 5.81 -9.13 3.86
N LYS A 101 5.18 -10.00 3.05
CA LYS A 101 5.90 -10.89 2.12
C LYS A 101 6.43 -10.14 0.90
N THR A 102 5.66 -9.25 0.30
CA THR A 102 6.12 -8.42 -0.83
C THR A 102 7.24 -7.48 -0.42
N ASP A 103 7.17 -6.89 0.78
CA ASP A 103 8.26 -6.08 1.35
C ASP A 103 9.49 -6.94 1.70
N ASN A 104 9.33 -8.26 1.89
CA ASN A 104 10.45 -9.17 2.05
C ASN A 104 11.11 -9.49 0.70
N GLU A 105 10.30 -9.71 -0.33
CA GLU A 105 10.77 -9.92 -1.70
C GLU A 105 11.42 -8.65 -2.28
N MET A 106 10.90 -7.45 -2.01
CA MET A 106 11.53 -6.17 -2.40
C MET A 106 12.81 -5.84 -1.63
N VAL A 107 13.07 -6.50 -0.49
CA VAL A 107 14.34 -6.40 0.23
C VAL A 107 15.34 -7.46 -0.25
N LEU A 108 14.87 -8.61 -0.74
CA LEU A 108 15.68 -9.68 -1.32
C LEU A 108 16.07 -9.41 -2.79
N VAL A 109 15.15 -8.84 -3.57
CA VAL A 109 15.49 -8.18 -4.83
C VAL A 109 16.11 -6.87 -4.42
N GLN A 110 17.45 -6.83 -4.35
CA GLN A 110 18.20 -5.60 -4.12
C GLN A 110 17.51 -4.42 -4.81
N ALA A 111 17.40 -3.33 -4.05
CA ALA A 111 17.16 -2.01 -4.58
C ALA A 111 18.08 -1.81 -5.79
N ASP A 112 17.53 -2.00 -6.99
CA ASP A 112 18.07 -1.37 -8.16
C ASP A 112 17.86 0.13 -7.90
N ASP A 113 18.88 0.75 -7.33
CA ASP A 113 18.94 2.18 -6.93
C ASP A 113 18.87 3.11 -8.15
N HIS A 114 18.44 2.58 -9.29
CA HIS A 114 17.87 3.32 -10.39
C HIS A 114 16.45 3.77 -10.02
N VAL A 115 16.32 4.61 -8.98
CA VAL A 115 15.23 5.59 -8.94
C VAL A 115 15.44 6.48 -10.16
N LYS A 116 14.88 6.06 -11.31
CA LYS A 116 14.75 6.93 -12.46
C LYS A 116 13.95 8.11 -11.96
N LYS A 117 14.59 9.28 -11.86
CA LYS A 117 13.96 10.55 -11.48
C LYS A 117 12.91 10.87 -12.54
N PHE A 118 11.73 10.27 -12.40
CA PHE A 118 10.61 10.53 -13.27
C PHE A 118 10.15 11.95 -13.00
N GLN A 119 10.40 12.84 -13.95
CA GLN A 119 9.88 14.19 -13.91
C GLN A 119 8.52 14.19 -14.56
N LEU A 120 7.51 14.63 -13.80
CA LEU A 120 6.16 14.80 -14.34
C LEU A 120 6.23 15.79 -15.52
N PRO A 121 5.74 15.41 -16.71
CA PRO A 121 5.65 16.32 -17.83
C PRO A 121 4.79 17.53 -17.46
N LYS A 122 5.30 18.74 -17.70
CA LYS A 122 4.62 20.01 -17.38
C LYS A 122 3.87 20.63 -18.56
N THR A 123 3.99 20.00 -19.74
CA THR A 123 3.40 20.44 -21.00
C THR A 123 2.37 19.42 -21.47
N HIS A 124 1.42 19.87 -22.29
CA HIS A 124 0.57 18.95 -23.03
C HIS A 124 1.44 18.01 -23.89
N MET A 125 1.04 16.75 -23.97
CA MET A 125 1.79 15.71 -24.67
C MET A 125 0.87 15.01 -25.66
N LEU A 126 1.44 14.64 -26.81
CA LEU A 126 0.79 13.77 -27.78
C LEU A 126 0.80 12.31 -27.28
N GLN A 127 -0.03 11.46 -27.88
CA GLN A 127 -0.21 10.07 -27.47
C GLN A 127 1.12 9.28 -27.43
N GLU A 128 2.01 9.54 -28.39
CA GLU A 128 3.31 8.89 -28.52
C GLU A 128 4.26 9.25 -27.37
N ASP A 129 4.30 10.53 -26.99
CA ASP A 129 5.09 11.02 -25.86
C ASP A 129 4.53 10.51 -24.53
N PHE A 130 3.21 10.43 -24.41
CA PHE A 130 2.53 9.85 -23.25
C PHE A 130 2.89 8.38 -23.06
N VAL A 131 2.90 7.58 -24.14
CA VAL A 131 3.31 6.17 -24.08
C VAL A 131 4.73 6.04 -23.55
N LYS A 132 5.66 6.83 -24.10
CA LYS A 132 7.06 6.82 -23.68
C LYS A 132 7.21 7.15 -22.19
N ARG A 133 6.52 8.18 -21.69
CA ARG A 133 6.61 8.59 -20.28
C ARG A 133 5.99 7.58 -19.33
N ILE A 134 4.86 6.96 -19.68
CA ILE A 134 4.25 5.92 -18.85
C ILE A 134 5.14 4.67 -18.80
N GLN A 135 5.77 4.28 -19.91
CA GLN A 135 6.73 3.18 -19.92
C GLN A 135 8.00 3.51 -19.11
N GLU A 136 8.52 4.73 -19.22
CA GLU A 136 9.67 5.21 -18.45
C GLU A 136 9.39 5.29 -16.94
N SER A 137 8.15 5.59 -16.55
CA SER A 137 7.69 5.61 -15.16
C SER A 137 7.52 4.22 -14.54
N GLY A 138 7.48 3.16 -15.36
CA GLY A 138 7.29 1.78 -14.92
C GLY A 138 5.85 1.44 -14.49
N ILE A 139 4.88 2.35 -14.65
CA ILE A 139 3.49 2.17 -14.20
C ILE A 139 2.76 1.07 -14.99
N VAL A 140 2.88 1.09 -16.33
CA VAL A 140 2.29 0.09 -17.24
C VAL A 140 3.24 -0.10 -18.42
N LYS A 141 3.43 -1.35 -18.86
CA LYS A 141 4.28 -1.70 -20.02
C LYS A 141 3.48 -1.98 -21.29
N ASP A 142 2.22 -2.38 -21.16
CA ASP A 142 1.35 -2.72 -22.28
C ASP A 142 0.84 -1.48 -23.03
N VAL A 143 1.18 -1.38 -24.31
CA VAL A 143 0.87 -0.21 -25.15
C VAL A 143 -0.63 -0.02 -25.34
N ALA A 144 -1.40 -1.11 -25.49
CA ALA A 144 -2.84 -1.03 -25.68
C ALA A 144 -3.55 -0.44 -24.45
N THR A 145 -3.13 -0.85 -23.26
CA THR A 145 -3.61 -0.29 -21.99
C THR A 145 -3.26 1.19 -21.85
N ILE A 146 -2.06 1.60 -22.27
CA ILE A 146 -1.64 3.01 -22.21
C ILE A 146 -2.44 3.88 -23.18
N HIS A 147 -2.77 3.37 -24.37
CA HIS A 147 -3.64 4.08 -25.31
C HIS A 147 -5.04 4.31 -24.74
N ARG A 148 -5.64 3.29 -24.12
CA ARG A 148 -6.95 3.43 -23.47
C ARG A 148 -6.92 4.42 -22.30
N LEU A 149 -5.81 4.43 -21.55
CA LEU A 149 -5.59 5.42 -20.50
C LEU A 149 -5.49 6.84 -21.06
N PHE A 150 -4.76 7.02 -22.16
CA PHE A 150 -4.65 8.31 -22.85
C PHE A 150 -6.02 8.80 -23.33
N GLU A 151 -6.79 7.94 -23.99
CA GLU A 151 -8.17 8.25 -24.41
C GLU A 151 -9.01 8.65 -23.20
N ALA A 152 -9.08 7.82 -22.16
CA ALA A 152 -9.89 8.11 -20.96
C ALA A 152 -9.54 9.46 -20.29
N LEU A 153 -8.27 9.86 -20.32
CA LEU A 153 -7.80 11.14 -19.77
C LEU A 153 -8.02 12.33 -20.71
N THR A 154 -8.26 12.10 -22.01
CA THR A 154 -8.44 13.14 -23.04
C THR A 154 -9.88 13.29 -23.51
N VAL A 155 -10.79 12.35 -23.19
CA VAL A 155 -12.21 12.34 -23.64
C VAL A 155 -13.03 13.55 -23.16
N GLY A 156 -12.49 14.42 -22.30
CA GLY A 156 -13.13 15.68 -21.89
C GLY A 156 -12.31 16.95 -22.15
N SER A 157 -11.14 16.89 -22.79
CA SER A 157 -10.18 18.01 -22.84
C SER A 157 -9.70 18.30 -24.27
N CYS A 158 -10.43 19.21 -24.91
CA CYS A 158 -10.02 20.09 -26.00
C CYS A 158 -9.32 19.47 -27.23
N LYS A 159 -10.16 19.23 -28.25
CA LYS A 159 -9.87 19.57 -29.64
C LYS A 159 -9.34 21.02 -29.66
N SER A 160 -8.03 21.19 -29.63
CA SER A 160 -7.38 22.50 -29.74
C SER A 160 -6.64 22.57 -31.08
N ASP A 161 -7.04 23.59 -31.82
CA ASP A 161 -6.53 24.05 -33.10
C ASP A 161 -5.00 23.99 -33.24
N LEU A 162 -4.54 23.29 -34.27
CA LEU A 162 -3.34 23.66 -35.00
C LEU A 162 -3.70 23.69 -36.49
N GLY A 163 -3.76 24.90 -37.02
CA GLY A 163 -4.26 25.21 -38.35
C GLY A 163 -3.46 24.59 -39.49
N LEU A 164 -4.19 24.10 -40.50
CA LEU A 164 -3.75 24.12 -41.88
C LEU A 164 -4.42 25.30 -42.57
N ASP A 165 -3.75 26.46 -42.56
CA ASP A 165 -4.00 27.51 -43.55
C ASP A 165 -2.95 27.38 -44.66
N SER A 166 -3.36 26.80 -45.78
CA SER A 166 -2.71 26.98 -47.08
C SER A 166 -3.72 26.65 -48.18
N ALA A 167 -4.51 27.66 -48.57
CA ALA A 167 -4.82 27.99 -49.97
C ALA A 167 -6.04 28.93 -50.07
N MET A 168 -5.86 30.22 -49.75
CA MET A 168 -6.76 31.23 -50.30
C MET A 168 -6.23 31.73 -51.64
N ARG A 169 -6.92 31.30 -52.71
CA ARG A 169 -6.92 31.98 -54.01
C ARG A 169 -7.45 33.40 -53.83
N SER A 170 -6.71 34.38 -54.31
CA SER A 170 -7.27 35.60 -54.90
C SER A 170 -7.37 35.40 -56.41
N PRO A 171 -8.35 35.99 -57.11
CA PRO A 171 -8.31 37.43 -57.36
C PRO A 171 -9.65 38.17 -57.20
N SER A 172 -9.53 39.34 -56.58
CA SER A 172 -9.97 40.66 -57.06
C SER A 172 -11.13 40.72 -58.06
N ASN A 173 -12.28 41.23 -57.60
CA ASN A 173 -13.17 42.03 -58.43
C ASN A 173 -13.32 43.42 -57.79
N ILE A 174 -12.79 44.42 -58.47
CA ILE A 174 -12.96 45.85 -58.19
C ILE A 174 -14.24 46.29 -58.91
N LEU A 175 -15.16 46.91 -58.16
CA LEU A 175 -16.28 47.67 -58.71
C LEU A 175 -15.78 48.98 -59.34
N HIS A 176 -16.23 49.26 -60.55
CA HIS A 176 -16.58 50.60 -60.99
C HIS A 176 -17.82 50.55 -61.87
#